data_AF-A0A534T0X6-F1
#
_entry.id   AF-A0A534T0X6-F1
#
_cell.length_a   1.000
_cell.length_b   1.000
_cell.length_c   1.000
_cell.angle_alpha   90.00
_cell.angle_beta   90.00
_cell.angle_gamma   90.00
#
_symmetry.space_group_name_H-M   'P 1'
#
loop_
_entity.id
_entity.type
_entity.pdbx_description
1 polymer ?
#
loop_
_entity_poly.entity_id
_entity_poly.type
_entity_poly.pdbx_seq_one_letter_code
_entity_poly.pdbx_strand_id
1 'polypeptide(L)'
;MVEVTAAGLSQAAAASAYELFCGKEFRAMARLERLSHGERDRIFNELVVAFLVLIMLLLEAPDLRVSRELRNYFADLNKRIPEAYVEHLRTLGVESNHIGDWEKLISMRYEEYARDKHAVREAAMKIESAEKRLDLDGLSRIQLLVPVQAVSIGCHHHICRGNTDGQDDLFKQILKSLSKFYVELRIRLEGGKITPLTRARVALRRMLQRRRRR
;
A
#
# COMPACT_ATOMS: atom_id res chain seq x y z
N MET A 1 3.05 -23.24 7.60
CA MET A 1 3.21 -22.58 6.29
C MET A 1 2.58 -21.18 6.28
N VAL A 2 1.33 -21.02 6.73
CA VAL A 2 0.66 -19.71 6.88
C VAL A 2 1.49 -18.74 7.75
N GLU A 3 1.92 -19.15 8.94
CA GLU A 3 2.69 -18.29 9.86
C GLU A 3 4.00 -17.75 9.24
N VAL A 4 4.76 -18.63 8.57
CA VAL A 4 6.00 -18.24 7.88
C VAL A 4 5.71 -17.25 6.75
N THR A 5 4.60 -17.45 6.04
CA THR A 5 4.18 -16.53 4.97
C THR A 5 3.74 -15.18 5.54
N ALA A 6 2.98 -15.18 6.64
CA ALA A 6 2.54 -13.97 7.34
C ALA A 6 3.74 -13.16 7.86
N ALA A 7 4.72 -13.84 8.47
CA ALA A 7 5.98 -13.23 8.90
C ALA A 7 6.75 -12.63 7.71
N GLY A 8 6.88 -13.37 6.61
CA GLY A 8 7.56 -12.85 5.40
C GLY A 8 6.87 -11.63 4.79
N LEU A 9 5.54 -11.62 4.75
CA LEU A 9 4.76 -10.49 4.23
C LEU A 9 4.83 -9.27 5.14
N SER A 10 4.72 -9.45 6.47
CA SER A 10 4.86 -8.35 7.43
C SER A 10 6.26 -7.76 7.43
N GLN A 11 7.31 -8.58 7.33
CA GLN A 11 8.68 -8.11 7.16
C GLN A 11 8.87 -7.35 5.85
N ALA A 12 8.28 -7.83 4.74
CA ALA A 12 8.33 -7.11 3.46
C ALA A 12 7.64 -5.74 3.52
N ALA A 13 6.53 -5.63 4.26
CA ALA A 13 5.86 -4.36 4.52
C ALA A 13 6.76 -3.41 5.31
N ALA A 14 7.31 -3.87 6.44
CA ALA A 14 8.19 -3.06 7.28
C ALA A 14 9.46 -2.60 6.55
N ALA A 15 10.09 -3.49 5.77
CA ALA A 15 11.25 -3.17 4.97
C ALA A 15 10.94 -2.12 3.89
N SER A 16 9.79 -2.22 3.22
CA SER A 16 9.37 -1.26 2.19
C SER A 16 9.04 0.11 2.79
N ALA A 17 8.41 0.13 3.97
CA ALA A 17 8.18 1.35 4.74
C ALA A 17 9.50 2.02 5.14
N TYR A 18 10.47 1.24 5.60
CA TYR A 18 11.81 1.72 5.96
C TYR A 18 12.56 2.29 4.75
N GLU A 19 12.54 1.62 3.60
CA GLU A 19 13.16 2.12 2.35
C GLU A 19 12.59 3.50 1.99
N LEU A 20 11.27 3.67 2.05
CA LEU A 20 10.62 4.95 1.78
C LEU A 20 11.01 6.01 2.82
N PHE A 21 10.94 5.66 4.11
CA PHE A 21 11.25 6.57 5.22
C PHE A 21 12.69 7.09 5.19
N CYS A 22 13.64 6.25 4.80
CA CYS A 22 15.05 6.61 4.65
C CYS A 22 15.34 7.42 3.38
N GLY A 23 14.43 7.42 2.39
CA GLY A 23 14.61 8.12 1.12
C GLY A 23 14.74 9.63 1.30
N LYS A 24 15.84 10.22 0.77
CA LYS A 24 16.13 11.67 0.90
C LYS A 24 14.97 12.56 0.44
N GLU A 25 14.35 12.22 -0.69
CA GLU A 25 13.19 12.94 -1.24
C GLU A 25 12.03 12.95 -0.24
N PHE A 26 11.66 11.78 0.29
CA PHE A 26 10.57 11.64 1.26
C PHE A 26 10.87 12.42 2.55
N ARG A 27 12.09 12.29 3.08
CA ARG A 27 12.52 12.99 4.30
C ARG A 27 12.43 14.51 4.16
N ALA A 28 12.81 15.03 2.99
CA ALA A 28 12.73 16.46 2.69
C ALA A 28 11.26 16.92 2.58
N MET A 29 10.42 16.20 1.83
CA MET A 29 9.00 16.53 1.64
C MET A 29 8.22 16.44 2.96
N ALA A 30 8.42 15.40 3.75
CA ALA A 30 7.82 15.24 5.07
C ALA A 30 8.49 16.09 6.16
N ARG A 31 9.54 16.85 5.81
CA ARG A 31 10.30 17.75 6.71
C ARG A 31 10.78 17.07 7.99
N LEU A 32 11.16 15.80 7.91
CA LEU A 32 11.43 14.97 9.08
C LEU A 32 12.52 15.53 10.00
N GLU A 33 13.51 16.23 9.45
CA GLU A 33 14.61 16.83 10.23
C GLU A 33 14.15 17.92 11.21
N ARG A 34 12.97 18.50 10.97
CA ARG A 34 12.38 19.54 11.83
C ARG A 34 11.38 18.98 12.85
N LEU A 35 11.10 17.68 12.78
CA LEU A 35 10.12 17.02 13.63
C LEU A 35 10.77 16.43 14.88
N SER A 36 9.99 16.35 15.96
CA SER A 36 10.39 15.62 17.16
C SER A 36 10.63 14.13 16.83
N HIS A 37 11.30 13.41 17.74
CA HIS A 37 11.45 11.97 17.59
C HIS A 37 10.10 11.26 17.49
N GLY A 38 9.17 11.57 18.40
CA GLY A 38 7.84 10.95 18.41
C GLY A 38 7.03 11.22 17.14
N GLU A 39 7.15 12.40 16.52
CA GLU A 39 6.47 12.64 15.23
C GLU A 39 7.10 11.86 14.07
N ARG A 40 8.42 11.69 14.08
CA ARG A 40 9.10 10.83 13.09
C ARG A 40 8.67 9.38 13.24
N ASP A 41 8.56 8.89 14.48
CA ASP A 41 8.15 7.52 14.77
C ASP A 41 6.69 7.31 14.37
N ARG A 42 5.81 8.27 14.68
CA ARG A 42 4.42 8.26 14.21
C ARG A 42 4.32 8.13 12.69
N ILE A 43 5.07 8.95 11.95
CA ILE A 43 5.08 8.90 10.48
C ILE A 43 5.58 7.53 10.00
N PHE A 44 6.63 6.99 10.60
CA PHE A 44 7.12 5.66 10.28
C PHE A 44 6.05 4.58 10.54
N ASN A 45 5.34 4.66 11.65
CA ASN A 45 4.27 3.72 11.99
C ASN A 45 3.13 3.79 10.96
N GLU A 46 2.69 4.99 10.56
CA GLU A 46 1.68 5.14 9.50
C GLU A 46 2.14 4.54 8.15
N LEU A 47 3.42 4.64 7.82
CA LEU A 47 3.97 3.98 6.64
C LEU A 47 3.89 2.46 6.77
N VAL A 48 4.37 1.88 7.88
CA VAL A 48 4.34 0.43 8.06
C VAL A 48 2.92 -0.11 7.98
N VAL A 49 1.98 0.53 8.67
CA VAL A 49 0.57 0.13 8.64
C VAL A 49 -0.02 0.25 7.24
N ALA A 50 0.32 1.29 6.49
CA ALA A 50 -0.13 1.42 5.10
C ALA A 50 0.34 0.24 4.23
N PHE A 51 1.61 -0.18 4.34
CA PHE A 51 2.09 -1.35 3.61
C PHE A 51 1.42 -2.65 4.07
N LEU A 52 1.22 -2.85 5.37
CA LEU A 52 0.50 -4.03 5.90
C LEU A 52 -0.93 -4.08 5.36
N VAL A 53 -1.69 -3.00 5.51
CA VAL A 53 -3.08 -2.93 5.05
C VAL A 53 -3.19 -3.09 3.54
N LEU A 54 -2.21 -2.60 2.76
CA LEU A 54 -2.19 -2.83 1.32
C LEU A 54 -2.08 -4.31 0.96
N ILE A 55 -1.27 -5.09 1.69
CA ILE A 55 -1.22 -6.55 1.53
C ILE A 55 -2.59 -7.14 1.83
N MET A 56 -3.17 -6.76 2.97
CA MET A 56 -4.47 -7.28 3.41
C MET A 56 -5.57 -7.05 2.38
N LEU A 57 -5.67 -5.82 1.87
CA LEU A 57 -6.66 -5.45 0.85
C LEU A 57 -6.39 -6.12 -0.51
N LEU A 58 -5.13 -6.40 -0.86
CA LEU A 58 -4.79 -7.15 -2.07
C LEU A 58 -5.22 -8.62 -1.96
N LEU A 59 -5.01 -9.25 -0.81
CA LEU A 59 -5.41 -10.65 -0.58
C LEU A 59 -6.93 -10.85 -0.65
N GLU A 60 -7.69 -9.81 -0.30
CA GLU A 60 -9.16 -9.78 -0.39
C GLU A 60 -9.69 -9.34 -1.75
N ALA A 61 -8.81 -8.90 -2.67
CA ALA A 61 -9.24 -8.31 -3.93
C ALA A 61 -10.00 -9.36 -4.78
N PRO A 62 -11.25 -9.09 -5.18
CA PRO A 62 -12.05 -10.06 -5.93
C PRO A 62 -11.45 -10.35 -7.31
N ASP A 63 -10.79 -9.36 -7.89
CA ASP A 63 -10.12 -9.43 -9.19
C ASP A 63 -8.75 -10.10 -9.15
N LEU A 64 -8.25 -10.50 -7.97
CA LEU A 64 -7.01 -11.27 -7.85
C LEU A 64 -7.16 -12.63 -8.53
N ARG A 65 -6.25 -12.96 -9.45
CA ARG A 65 -6.35 -14.16 -10.30
C ARG A 65 -5.71 -15.38 -9.65
N VAL A 66 -6.42 -15.98 -8.68
CA VAL A 66 -5.99 -17.19 -7.96
C VAL A 66 -7.10 -18.23 -7.87
N SER A 67 -6.72 -19.49 -7.63
CA SER A 67 -7.66 -20.60 -7.44
C SER A 67 -8.51 -20.40 -6.18
N ARG A 68 -9.64 -21.11 -6.07
CA ARG A 68 -10.54 -21.01 -4.91
C ARG A 68 -9.86 -21.48 -3.61
N GLU A 69 -9.05 -22.52 -3.69
CA GLU A 69 -8.30 -23.07 -2.56
C GLU A 69 -7.31 -22.02 -2.02
N LEU A 70 -6.62 -21.31 -2.91
CA LEU A 70 -5.74 -20.21 -2.54
C LEU A 70 -6.49 -19.03 -1.92
N ARG A 71 -7.74 -18.77 -2.32
CA ARG A 71 -8.56 -17.72 -1.67
C ARG A 71 -8.84 -18.03 -0.20
N ASN A 72 -9.15 -19.28 0.13
CA ASN A 72 -9.35 -19.68 1.52
C ASN A 72 -8.04 -19.52 2.32
N TYR A 73 -6.93 -19.97 1.74
CA TYR A 73 -5.60 -19.77 2.34
C TYR A 73 -5.28 -18.28 2.56
N PHE A 74 -5.64 -17.40 1.61
CA PHE A 74 -5.44 -15.96 1.75
C PHE A 74 -6.33 -15.33 2.82
N ALA A 75 -7.56 -15.81 3.00
CA ALA A 75 -8.43 -15.34 4.07
C ALA A 75 -7.83 -15.65 5.46
N ASP A 76 -7.24 -16.84 5.64
CA ASP A 76 -6.54 -17.20 6.87
C ASP A 76 -5.24 -16.40 7.04
N LEU A 77 -4.47 -16.26 5.95
CA LEU A 77 -3.24 -15.46 5.94
C LEU A 77 -3.51 -14.00 6.32
N ASN A 78 -4.64 -13.44 5.88
CA ASN A 78 -5.00 -12.06 6.16
C ASN A 78 -5.17 -11.78 7.66
N LYS A 79 -5.69 -12.76 8.41
CA LYS A 79 -5.82 -12.68 9.88
C LYS A 79 -4.46 -12.76 10.57
N ARG A 80 -3.52 -13.53 10.03
CA ARG A 80 -2.19 -13.76 10.62
C ARG A 80 -1.18 -12.67 10.34
N ILE A 81 -1.33 -11.86 9.28
CA ILE A 81 -0.35 -10.81 8.94
C ILE A 81 -0.19 -9.76 10.05
N PRO A 82 -1.27 -9.19 10.62
CA PRO A 82 -1.15 -8.27 11.76
C PRO A 82 -0.50 -8.92 12.97
N GLU A 83 -0.91 -10.14 13.32
CA GLU A 83 -0.37 -10.92 14.45
C GLU A 83 1.13 -11.16 14.28
N ALA A 84 1.57 -11.54 13.08
CA ALA A 84 2.98 -11.79 12.79
C ALA A 84 3.85 -10.53 12.92
N TYR A 85 3.31 -9.36 12.54
CA TYR A 85 4.04 -8.09 12.72
C TYR A 85 4.16 -7.73 14.20
N VAL A 86 3.07 -7.88 14.97
CA VAL A 86 3.04 -7.60 16.41
C VAL A 86 3.95 -8.55 17.18
N GLU A 87 3.95 -9.84 16.83
CA GLU A 87 4.88 -10.83 17.40
C GLU A 87 6.32 -10.44 17.08
N HIS A 88 6.61 -9.98 15.86
CA HIS A 88 7.95 -9.50 15.53
C HIS A 88 8.37 -8.32 16.42
N LEU A 89 7.50 -7.34 16.67
CA LEU A 89 7.79 -6.24 17.60
C LEU A 89 8.07 -6.74 19.03
N ARG A 90 7.31 -7.73 19.49
CA ARG A 90 7.53 -8.39 20.79
C ARG A 90 8.93 -9.03 20.84
N THR A 91 9.35 -9.73 19.78
CA THR A 91 10.71 -10.31 19.71
C THR A 91 11.83 -9.27 19.71
N LEU A 92 11.54 -8.04 19.28
CA LEU A 92 12.48 -6.91 19.33
C LEU A 92 12.51 -6.21 20.71
N GLY A 93 11.68 -6.67 21.66
CA GLY A 93 11.64 -6.12 23.02
C GLY A 93 10.72 -4.92 23.20
N VAL A 94 9.77 -4.69 22.28
CA VAL A 94 8.74 -3.65 22.46
C VAL A 94 7.84 -4.01 23.64
N GLU A 95 7.60 -3.05 24.53
CA GLU A 95 6.79 -3.24 25.73
C GLU A 95 5.32 -3.60 25.40
N SER A 96 4.71 -4.43 26.25
CA SER A 96 3.36 -5.00 26.02
C SER A 96 2.24 -3.96 25.90
N ASN A 97 2.38 -2.80 26.54
CA ASN A 97 1.46 -1.66 26.39
C ASN A 97 1.45 -1.15 24.94
N HIS A 98 2.61 -1.01 24.31
CA HIS A 98 2.75 -0.56 22.92
C HIS A 98 2.29 -1.63 21.91
N ILE A 99 2.37 -2.91 22.27
CA ILE A 99 1.84 -4.01 21.45
C ILE A 99 0.31 -3.85 21.26
N GLY A 100 -0.44 -3.57 22.34
CA GLY A 100 -1.88 -3.35 22.24
C GLY A 100 -2.24 -2.15 21.36
N ASP A 101 -1.44 -1.08 21.42
CA ASP A 101 -1.61 0.10 20.55
C ASP A 101 -1.41 -0.24 19.07
N TRP A 102 -0.45 -1.12 18.75
CA TRP A 102 -0.20 -1.57 17.38
C TRP A 102 -1.34 -2.42 16.80
N GLU A 103 -1.86 -3.37 17.58
CA GLU A 103 -3.01 -4.19 17.17
C GLU A 103 -4.21 -3.30 16.83
N LYS A 104 -4.49 -2.33 17.72
CA LYS A 104 -5.56 -1.36 17.53
C LYS A 104 -5.31 -0.47 16.31
N LEU A 105 -4.09 0.04 16.13
CA LEU A 105 -3.75 0.90 15.00
C LEU A 105 -3.93 0.19 13.66
N ILE A 106 -3.44 -1.04 13.53
CA ILE A 106 -3.58 -1.83 12.30
C ILE A 106 -5.05 -2.09 11.99
N SER A 107 -5.83 -2.51 12.98
CA SER A 107 -7.27 -2.75 12.83
C SER A 107 -8.03 -1.48 12.42
N MET A 108 -7.80 -0.37 13.11
CA MET A 108 -8.43 0.92 12.79
C MET A 108 -8.11 1.38 11.36
N ARG A 109 -6.85 1.30 10.94
CA ARG A 109 -6.43 1.71 9.59
C ARG A 109 -6.97 0.77 8.50
N TYR A 110 -7.04 -0.53 8.78
CA TYR A 110 -7.66 -1.48 7.85
C TYR A 110 -9.14 -1.12 7.62
N GLU A 111 -9.92 -0.91 8.67
CA GLU A 111 -11.35 -0.57 8.57
C GLU A 111 -11.57 0.77 7.88
N GLU A 112 -10.73 1.76 8.17
CA GLU A 112 -10.76 3.07 7.52
C GLU A 112 -10.52 2.94 6.01
N TYR A 113 -9.39 2.36 5.60
CA TYR A 113 -9.03 2.27 4.18
C TYR A 113 -9.96 1.33 3.41
N ALA A 114 -10.50 0.30 4.06
CA ALA A 114 -11.48 -0.60 3.46
C ALA A 114 -12.81 0.12 3.16
N ARG A 115 -13.28 1.00 4.06
CA ARG A 115 -14.51 1.79 3.84
C ARG A 115 -14.33 2.79 2.69
N ASP A 116 -13.15 3.40 2.59
CA ASP A 116 -12.88 4.44 1.59
C ASP A 116 -12.80 3.91 0.15
N LYS A 117 -12.70 2.59 -0.05
CA LYS A 117 -12.65 1.96 -1.39
C LYS A 117 -13.78 2.40 -2.31
N HIS A 118 -15.00 2.59 -1.77
CA HIS A 118 -16.15 3.00 -2.56
C HIS A 118 -16.02 4.45 -3.05
N ALA A 119 -15.65 5.37 -2.15
CA ALA A 119 -15.44 6.78 -2.50
C ALA A 119 -14.29 6.96 -3.49
N VAL A 120 -13.20 6.23 -3.29
CA VAL A 120 -12.04 6.21 -4.21
C VAL A 120 -12.45 5.72 -5.60
N ARG A 121 -13.21 4.61 -5.67
CA ARG A 121 -13.70 4.07 -6.94
C ARG A 121 -14.63 5.06 -7.64
N GLU A 122 -15.55 5.68 -6.91
CA GLU A 122 -16.46 6.68 -7.46
C GLU A 122 -15.71 7.89 -8.04
N ALA A 123 -14.74 8.42 -7.29
CA ALA A 123 -13.90 9.53 -7.73
C ALA A 123 -13.11 9.17 -9.00
N ALA A 124 -12.50 7.99 -9.04
CA ALA A 124 -11.77 7.50 -10.21
C ALA A 124 -12.68 7.32 -11.43
N MET A 125 -13.91 6.82 -11.24
CA MET A 125 -14.90 6.71 -12.31
C MET A 125 -15.32 8.07 -12.87
N LYS A 126 -15.54 9.07 -12.01
CA LYS A 126 -15.86 10.45 -12.43
C LYS A 126 -14.75 11.03 -13.30
N ILE A 127 -13.49 10.92 -12.86
CA ILE A 127 -12.32 11.40 -13.59
C ILE A 127 -12.19 10.71 -14.95
N GLU A 128 -12.21 9.38 -14.99
CA GLU A 128 -12.07 8.63 -16.24
C GLU A 128 -13.21 8.93 -17.22
N SER A 129 -14.45 9.09 -16.72
CA SER A 129 -15.63 9.42 -17.52
C SER A 129 -15.61 10.84 -18.11
N ALA A 130 -14.88 11.76 -17.47
CA ALA A 130 -14.71 13.13 -17.96
C ALA A 130 -13.75 13.20 -19.15
N GLU A 131 -12.73 12.33 -19.19
CA GLU A 131 -11.75 12.28 -20.28
C GLU A 131 -12.22 11.42 -21.47
N LYS A 132 -13.02 10.37 -21.22
CA LYS A 132 -13.50 9.45 -22.26
C LYS A 132 -14.73 8.65 -21.82
N ARG A 133 -15.43 8.01 -22.76
CA ARG A 133 -16.51 7.06 -22.43
C ARG A 133 -15.94 5.88 -21.63
N LEU A 134 -16.54 5.61 -20.47
CA LEU A 134 -16.15 4.50 -19.60
C LEU A 134 -16.54 3.16 -20.25
N ASP A 135 -15.56 2.28 -20.43
CA ASP A 135 -15.73 0.92 -20.93
C ASP A 135 -15.31 -0.13 -19.87
N LEU A 136 -15.45 -1.42 -20.22
CA LEU A 136 -15.11 -2.51 -19.31
C LEU A 136 -13.61 -2.55 -18.96
N ASP A 137 -12.73 -2.15 -19.89
CA ASP A 137 -11.29 -2.07 -19.62
C ASP A 137 -11.00 -0.95 -18.62
N GLY A 138 -11.57 0.24 -18.81
CA GLY A 138 -11.47 1.36 -17.88
C GLY A 138 -11.95 0.98 -16.48
N LEU A 139 -13.12 0.35 -16.37
CA LEU A 139 -13.66 -0.13 -15.09
C LEU A 139 -12.74 -1.15 -14.40
N SER A 140 -12.19 -2.10 -15.16
CA SER A 140 -11.25 -3.10 -14.66
C SER A 140 -9.96 -2.45 -14.14
N ARG A 141 -9.41 -1.48 -14.88
CA ARG A 141 -8.21 -0.74 -14.48
C ARG A 141 -8.43 0.12 -13.24
N ILE A 142 -9.61 0.73 -13.10
CA ILE A 142 -9.99 1.45 -11.87
C ILE A 142 -10.03 0.46 -10.71
N GLN A 143 -10.80 -0.63 -10.83
CA GLN A 143 -10.96 -1.64 -9.77
C GLN A 143 -9.61 -2.18 -9.29
N LEU A 144 -8.68 -2.45 -10.22
CA LEU A 144 -7.32 -2.91 -9.94
C LEU A 144 -6.55 -1.94 -9.02
N LEU A 145 -6.78 -0.63 -9.16
CA LEU A 145 -6.02 0.41 -8.47
C LEU A 145 -6.68 0.91 -7.18
N VAL A 146 -7.93 0.51 -6.91
CA VAL A 146 -8.66 0.95 -5.71
C VAL A 146 -7.88 0.70 -4.40
N PRO A 147 -7.29 -0.49 -4.14
CA PRO A 147 -6.57 -0.73 -2.90
C PRO A 147 -5.39 0.22 -2.70
N VAL A 148 -4.57 0.42 -3.74
CA VAL A 148 -3.40 1.30 -3.64
C VAL A 148 -3.79 2.75 -3.49
N GLN A 149 -4.85 3.20 -4.16
CA GLN A 149 -5.37 4.56 -4.05
C GLN A 149 -5.91 4.83 -2.64
N ALA A 150 -6.77 3.95 -2.10
CA ALA A 150 -7.35 4.11 -0.77
C ALA A 150 -6.26 4.19 0.31
N VAL A 151 -5.31 3.25 0.30
CA VAL A 151 -4.19 3.24 1.25
C VAL A 151 -3.30 4.48 1.10
N SER A 152 -3.00 4.90 -0.13
CA SER A 152 -2.13 6.07 -0.36
C SER A 152 -2.78 7.36 0.14
N ILE A 153 -4.08 7.54 -0.10
CA ILE A 153 -4.84 8.70 0.34
C ILE A 153 -4.91 8.72 1.87
N GLY A 154 -5.29 7.61 2.49
CA GLY A 154 -5.38 7.52 3.95
C GLY A 154 -4.03 7.70 4.64
N CYS A 155 -2.98 7.05 4.15
CA CYS A 155 -1.61 7.22 4.68
C CYS A 155 -1.14 8.67 4.60
N HIS A 156 -1.35 9.32 3.45
CA HIS A 156 -1.02 10.74 3.28
C HIS A 156 -1.81 11.63 4.25
N HIS A 157 -3.12 11.39 4.38
CA HIS A 157 -3.97 12.09 5.34
C HIS A 157 -3.43 11.98 6.77
N HIS A 158 -3.09 10.78 7.24
CA HIS A 158 -2.56 10.58 8.59
C HIS A 158 -1.17 11.18 8.78
N ILE A 159 -0.26 11.04 7.82
CA ILE A 159 1.06 11.67 7.88
C ILE A 159 0.92 13.19 8.04
N CYS A 160 0.02 13.81 7.27
CA CYS A 160 -0.26 15.23 7.29
C CYS A 160 -1.22 15.68 8.40
N ARG A 161 -1.73 14.77 9.25
CA ARG A 161 -2.75 15.05 10.27
C ARG A 161 -3.99 15.77 9.69
N GLY A 162 -4.41 15.36 8.49
CA GLY A 162 -5.51 15.95 7.74
C GLY A 162 -5.18 17.21 6.95
N ASN A 163 -4.03 17.85 7.18
CA ASN A 163 -3.61 19.07 6.48
C ASN A 163 -2.86 18.74 5.19
N THR A 164 -3.60 18.25 4.19
CA THR A 164 -3.05 17.74 2.93
C THR A 164 -2.75 18.82 1.89
N ASP A 165 -3.23 20.05 2.09
CA ASP A 165 -3.07 21.15 1.14
C ASP A 165 -1.59 21.49 0.93
N GLY A 166 -1.17 21.56 -0.34
CA GLY A 166 0.21 21.85 -0.73
C GLY A 166 1.20 20.71 -0.48
N GLN A 167 0.74 19.50 -0.15
CA GLN A 167 1.56 18.30 0.10
C GLN A 167 1.51 17.27 -1.05
N ASP A 168 1.09 17.70 -2.25
CA ASP A 168 0.89 16.82 -3.41
C ASP A 168 2.13 15.97 -3.76
N ASP A 169 3.33 16.52 -3.58
CA ASP A 169 4.56 15.80 -3.89
C ASP A 169 4.86 14.69 -2.88
N LEU A 170 4.53 14.90 -1.60
CA LEU A 170 4.59 13.87 -0.57
C LEU A 170 3.61 12.73 -0.91
N PHE A 171 2.36 13.08 -1.26
CA PHE A 171 1.38 12.11 -1.74
C PHE A 171 1.89 11.31 -2.94
N LYS A 172 2.43 11.97 -3.97
CA LYS A 172 2.98 11.29 -5.16
C LYS A 172 4.07 10.30 -4.81
N GLN A 173 4.94 10.63 -3.84
CA GLN A 173 6.01 9.72 -3.41
C GLN A 173 5.48 8.51 -2.65
N ILE A 174 4.49 8.71 -1.75
CA ILE A 174 3.78 7.63 -1.05
C ILE A 174 3.12 6.71 -2.07
N LEU A 175 2.32 7.28 -2.99
CA LEU A 175 1.62 6.54 -4.04
C LEU A 175 2.59 5.76 -4.93
N LYS A 176 3.71 6.36 -5.32
CA LYS A 176 4.74 5.70 -6.14
C LYS A 176 5.32 4.48 -5.44
N SER A 177 5.63 4.58 -4.14
CA SER A 177 6.20 3.49 -3.36
C SER A 177 5.20 2.35 -3.17
N LEU A 178 3.98 2.68 -2.70
CA LEU A 178 2.90 1.71 -2.52
C LEU A 178 2.51 1.04 -3.85
N SER A 179 2.47 1.77 -4.96
CA SER A 179 2.19 1.20 -6.29
C SER A 179 3.26 0.24 -6.76
N LYS A 180 4.55 0.55 -6.53
CA LYS A 180 5.66 -0.36 -6.85
C LYS A 180 5.49 -1.66 -6.07
N PHE A 181 5.31 -1.57 -4.76
CA PHE A 181 5.12 -2.71 -3.89
C PHE A 181 3.89 -3.55 -4.27
N TYR A 182 2.75 -2.90 -4.49
CA TYR A 182 1.50 -3.54 -4.91
C TYR A 182 1.68 -4.39 -6.18
N VAL A 183 2.28 -3.80 -7.22
CA VAL A 183 2.51 -4.49 -8.49
C VAL A 183 3.45 -5.67 -8.31
N GLU A 184 4.54 -5.48 -7.56
CA GLU A 184 5.51 -6.55 -7.32
C GLU A 184 4.91 -7.72 -6.58
N LEU A 185 4.12 -7.46 -5.54
CA LEU A 185 3.43 -8.47 -4.76
C LEU A 185 2.35 -9.17 -5.58
N ARG A 186 1.49 -8.41 -6.27
CA ARG A 186 0.39 -8.98 -7.05
C ARG A 186 0.89 -9.91 -8.15
N ILE A 187 1.93 -9.52 -8.89
CA ILE A 187 2.52 -10.38 -9.92
C ILE A 187 2.96 -11.72 -9.32
N ARG A 188 3.58 -11.71 -8.13
CA ARG A 188 4.03 -12.94 -7.47
C ARG A 188 2.84 -13.81 -7.03
N LEU A 189 1.79 -13.21 -6.47
CA LEU A 189 0.60 -13.93 -6.03
C LEU A 189 -0.19 -14.56 -7.18
N GLU A 190 -0.24 -13.90 -8.33
CA GLU A 190 -0.86 -14.43 -9.56
C GLU A 190 0.04 -15.43 -10.32
N GLY A 191 1.17 -15.85 -9.73
CA GLY A 191 2.11 -16.82 -10.32
C GLY A 191 3.00 -16.26 -11.43
N GLY A 192 2.99 -14.95 -11.64
CA GLY A 192 3.84 -14.26 -12.59
C GLY A 192 5.29 -14.09 -12.10
N LYS A 193 6.23 -13.96 -13.05
CA LYS A 193 7.63 -13.65 -12.77
C LYS A 193 7.96 -12.23 -13.23
N ILE A 194 8.56 -11.43 -12.36
CA ILE A 194 9.12 -10.13 -12.75
C ILE A 194 10.46 -10.37 -13.42
N THR A 195 10.45 -10.56 -14.74
CA THR A 195 11.69 -10.71 -15.51
C THR A 195 12.26 -9.34 -15.92
N PRO A 196 13.57 -9.24 -16.19
CA PRO A 196 14.18 -8.02 -16.74
C PRO A 196 13.47 -7.52 -18.01
N LEU A 197 13.01 -8.45 -18.85
CA LEU A 197 12.22 -8.15 -20.05
C LEU A 197 10.89 -7.47 -19.72
N THR A 198 10.20 -7.90 -18.67
CA THR A 198 8.95 -7.27 -18.22
C THR A 198 9.19 -5.83 -17.76
N ARG A 199 10.29 -5.59 -17.01
CA ARG A 199 10.71 -4.24 -16.59
C ARG A 199 11.06 -3.35 -17.79
N ALA A 200 11.81 -3.87 -18.75
CA ALA A 200 12.15 -3.16 -19.98
C ALA A 200 10.89 -2.81 -20.81
N ARG A 201 9.93 -3.74 -20.90
CA ARG A 201 8.67 -3.54 -21.63
C ARG A 201 7.78 -2.46 -20.98
N VAL A 202 7.74 -2.42 -19.65
CA VAL A 202 7.06 -1.36 -18.90
C VAL A 202 7.76 -0.01 -19.09
N ALA A 203 9.09 0.03 -19.05
CA ALA A 203 9.86 1.25 -19.32
C ALA A 203 9.61 1.78 -20.75
N LEU A 204 9.60 0.90 -21.75
CA LEU A 204 9.31 1.23 -23.14
C LEU A 204 7.88 1.80 -23.31
N ARG A 205 6.87 1.17 -22.69
CA ARG A 205 5.49 1.68 -22.68
C ARG A 205 5.37 3.06 -22.05
N ARG A 206 6.08 3.31 -20.94
CA ARG A 206 6.11 4.65 -20.29
C ARG A 206 6.75 5.69 -21.20
N MET A 207 7.82 5.34 -21.93
CA MET A 207 8.44 6.23 -22.93
C MET A 207 7.47 6.57 -24.08
N LEU A 208 6.78 5.56 -24.61
CA LEU A 208 5.81 5.74 -25.70
C LEU A 208 4.59 6.57 -25.27
N GLN A 209 4.08 6.36 -24.05
CA GLN A 209 2.97 7.18 -23.51
C GLN A 209 3.37 8.64 -23.27
N ARG A 210 4.60 8.90 -22.82
CA ARG A 210 5.14 10.27 -22.70
C ARG A 210 5.29 10.97 -24.06
N ARG A 211 5.60 10.22 -25.12
CA ARG A 211 5.63 10.74 -26.50
C ARG A 211 4.25 11.00 -27.10
N ARG A 212 3.21 10.32 -26.62
CA ARG A 212 1.82 10.48 -27.10
C ARG A 212 1.05 11.63 -26.42
N ARG A 213 1.57 12.16 -25.32
CA ARG A 213 1.00 13.29 -24.56
C ARG A 213 1.75 14.62 -24.78
N ARG A 214 2.76 14.63 -25.67
CA ARG A 214 3.37 15.83 -26.27
C ARG A 214 2.85 15.95 -27.68
#